data_AF-A0A4Q2KCJ6-F1
#
_entry.id   AF-A0A4Q2KCJ6-F1
#
_cell.length_a   1.000
_cell.length_b   1.000
_cell.length_c   1.000
_cell.angle_alpha   90.00
_cell.angle_beta   90.00
_cell.angle_gamma   90.00
#
_symmetry.space_group_name_H-M   'P 1'
#
loop_
_entity.id
_entity.type
_entity.pdbx_description
1 polymer ?
#
loop_
_entity_poly.entity_id
_entity_poly.type
_entity_poly.pdbx_seq_one_letter_code
_entity_poly.pdbx_strand_id
1 'polypeptide(L)' 'MKALNNNAARAREILKREQSPLSAECEAVVLADLERVLEGYFSLLGPVSIKIEKGDSYRISIEAEANEIKPFGIIRY' A
#
# COMPACT_ATOMS: atom_id res chain seq x y z
N MET A 1 -20.68 17.36 -26.23
CA MET A 1 -20.39 16.01 -25.71
C MET A 1 -19.37 16.06 -24.56
N LYS A 2 -19.72 16.60 -23.38
CA LYS A 2 -18.79 16.73 -22.22
C LYS A 2 -19.31 16.12 -20.91
N ALA A 3 -20.60 15.75 -20.85
CA ALA A 3 -21.24 15.29 -19.61
C ALA A 3 -21.12 13.77 -19.36
N LEU A 4 -21.00 12.96 -20.41
CA LEU A 4 -20.95 11.48 -20.30
C LEU A 4 -19.63 10.96 -19.72
N ASN A 5 -18.52 11.68 -19.92
CA ASN A 5 -17.20 11.22 -19.48
C ASN A 5 -17.00 11.37 -17.95
N ASN A 6 -17.65 12.38 -17.34
CA ASN A 6 -17.55 12.62 -15.90
C ASN A 6 -18.28 11.54 -15.07
N ASN A 7 -19.40 11.01 -15.57
CA ASN A 7 -20.14 9.95 -14.87
C ASN A 7 -19.40 8.61 -14.94
N ALA A 8 -18.72 8.30 -16.04
CA ALA A 8 -17.93 7.07 -16.17
C ALA A 8 -16.69 7.08 -15.24
N ALA A 9 -16.03 8.24 -15.08
CA ALA A 9 -14.93 8.40 -14.15
C ALA A 9 -15.37 8.25 -12.68
N ARG A 10 -16.49 8.91 -12.31
CA ARG A 10 -17.09 8.78 -10.97
C ARG A 10 -17.57 7.36 -10.68
N ALA A 11 -18.21 6.70 -11.64
CA ALA A 11 -18.65 5.31 -11.48
C ALA A 11 -17.47 4.36 -11.29
N ARG A 12 -16.35 4.57 -11.98
CA ARG A 12 -15.12 3.78 -11.78
C ARG A 12 -14.47 4.02 -10.41
N GLU A 13 -14.50 5.25 -9.90
CA GLU A 13 -14.03 5.57 -8.55
C GLU A 13 -14.90 4.91 -7.46
N ILE A 14 -16.23 4.93 -7.63
CA ILE A 14 -17.18 4.31 -6.71
C ILE A 14 -17.01 2.78 -6.73
N LEU A 15 -16.91 2.18 -7.91
CA LEU A 15 -16.67 0.73 -8.05
C LEU A 15 -15.31 0.30 -7.48
N LYS A 16 -14.27 1.13 -7.60
CA LYS A 16 -12.97 0.90 -6.94
C LYS A 16 -13.09 0.96 -5.41
N ARG A 17 -13.88 1.89 -4.87
CA ARG A 17 -14.13 2.00 -3.42
C ARG A 17 -14.95 0.84 -2.87
N GLU A 18 -15.94 0.34 -3.62
CA GLU A 18 -16.75 -0.82 -3.20
C GLU A 18 -16.00 -2.15 -3.33
N GLN A 19 -14.99 -2.23 -4.20
CA GLN A 19 -14.14 -3.41 -4.35
C GLN A 19 -12.91 -3.42 -3.44
N SER A 20 -12.57 -2.29 -2.80
CA SER A 20 -11.43 -2.25 -1.88
C SER A 20 -11.85 -2.85 -0.53
N PRO A 21 -11.23 -3.96 -0.10
CA PRO A 21 -11.63 -4.66 1.12
C PRO A 21 -11.23 -3.94 2.41
N LEU A 22 -10.43 -2.86 2.33
CA LEU A 22 -10.13 -1.94 3.41
C LEU A 22 -10.61 -0.52 3.07
N SER A 23 -11.06 0.24 4.08
CA SER A 23 -11.23 1.68 3.93
C SER A 23 -9.87 2.35 3.71
N ALA A 24 -9.84 3.47 2.99
CA ALA A 24 -8.60 4.22 2.72
C ALA A 24 -7.88 4.65 4.01
N GLU A 25 -8.63 4.94 5.07
CA GLU A 25 -8.08 5.30 6.39
C GLU A 25 -7.37 4.11 7.03
N CYS A 26 -7.96 2.92 6.93
CA CYS A 26 -7.36 1.69 7.46
C CYS A 26 -6.12 1.30 6.62
N GLU A 27 -6.20 1.45 5.29
CA GLU A 27 -5.07 1.22 4.39
C GLU A 27 -3.88 2.14 4.70
N ALA A 28 -4.14 3.43 4.94
CA ALA A 28 -3.10 4.39 5.32
C ALA A 28 -2.42 4.04 6.65
N VAL A 29 -3.19 3.58 7.65
CA VAL A 29 -2.62 3.13 8.94
C VAL A 29 -1.74 1.90 8.74
N VAL A 30 -2.22 0.91 7.98
CA VAL A 30 -1.45 -0.32 7.68
C VAL A 30 -0.16 0.01 6.93
N LEU A 31 -0.22 0.90 5.94
CA LEU A 31 0.96 1.34 5.19
C LEU A 31 1.99 2.02 6.10
N ALA A 32 1.55 2.95 6.95
CA ALA A 32 2.45 3.64 7.88
C ALA A 32 3.13 2.68 8.87
N ASP A 33 2.40 1.67 9.37
CA ASP A 33 2.98 0.65 10.23
C ASP A 33 3.96 -0.26 9.49
N LEU A 34 3.63 -0.68 8.25
CA LEU A 34 4.52 -1.48 7.41
C LEU A 34 5.80 -0.73 7.05
N GLU A 35 5.69 0.54 6.65
CA GLU A 35 6.84 1.41 6.39
C GLU A 35 7.73 1.50 7.62
N ARG A 36 7.17 1.85 8.78
CA ARG A 36 7.94 1.95 10.02
C ARG A 36 8.66 0.67 10.38
N VAL A 37 8.00 -0.48 10.22
CA VAL A 37 8.62 -1.78 10.48
C VAL A 37 9.75 -2.04 9.50
N LEU A 38 9.52 -1.88 8.19
CA LEU A 38 10.51 -2.17 7.16
C LEU A 38 11.71 -1.19 7.20
N GLU A 39 11.47 0.09 7.48
CA GLU A 39 12.52 1.08 7.72
C GLU A 39 13.41 0.72 8.91
N GLY A 40 12.91 -0.04 9.88
CA GLY A 40 13.72 -0.57 10.98
C GLY A 40 14.85 -1.50 10.50
N TYR A 41 14.66 -2.18 9.38
CA TYR A 41 15.57 -3.21 8.87
C TYR A 41 16.22 -2.85 7.53
N PHE A 42 15.64 -1.93 6.77
CA PHE A 42 16.05 -1.63 5.41
C PHE A 42 16.13 -0.11 5.17
N SER A 43 17.00 0.31 4.26
CA SER A 43 16.98 1.65 3.70
C SER A 43 16.05 1.65 2.48
N LEU A 44 14.76 1.97 2.71
CA LEU A 44 13.73 1.95 1.67
C LEU A 44 14.01 3.00 0.58
N LEU A 45 13.77 2.63 -0.67
CA LEU A 45 13.92 3.49 -1.85
C LEU A 45 12.65 4.29 -2.16
N GLY A 46 11.53 3.93 -1.53
CA GLY A 46 10.24 4.56 -1.76
C GLY A 46 9.17 4.05 -0.81
N PRO A 47 7.93 4.53 -0.98
CA PRO A 47 6.81 4.12 -0.15
C PRO A 47 6.48 2.65 -0.35
N VAL A 48 5.96 2.02 0.70
CA VAL A 48 5.45 0.66 0.63
C VAL A 48 4.10 0.69 -0.08
N SER A 49 3.82 -0.31 -0.91
CA SER A 49 2.50 -0.48 -1.51
C SER A 49 1.84 -1.76 -1.03
N ILE A 50 0.52 -1.71 -0.88
CA ILE A 50 -0.30 -2.84 -0.51
C ILE A 50 -1.36 -3.06 -1.57
N LYS A 51 -1.59 -4.32 -1.93
CA LYS A 51 -2.67 -4.74 -2.82
C LYS A 51 -3.46 -5.82 -2.12
N ILE A 52 -4.77 -5.62 -2.03
CA ILE A 52 -5.66 -6.60 -1.40
C ILE A 52 -6.69 -7.04 -2.43
N GLU A 53 -6.70 -8.33 -2.72
CA GLU A 53 -7.61 -8.95 -3.66
C GLU A 53 -8.60 -9.84 -2.90
N LYS A 54 -9.88 -9.68 -3.21
CA LYS A 54 -10.96 -10.51 -2.65
C LYS A 54 -11.34 -11.60 -3.64
N GLY A 55 -10.99 -12.85 -3.32
CA GLY A 55 -11.48 -14.06 -4.00
C GLY A 55 -12.26 -14.95 -3.01
N ASP A 56 -12.02 -16.27 -3.04
CA ASP A 56 -12.51 -17.21 -2.02
C ASP A 56 -11.89 -16.96 -0.63
N SER A 57 -10.70 -16.36 -0.62
CA SER A 57 -10.02 -15.81 0.55
C SER A 57 -9.46 -14.43 0.22
N TYR A 58 -9.07 -13.66 1.24
CA TYR A 58 -8.33 -12.42 1.03
C TYR A 58 -6.87 -12.75 0.70
N ARG A 59 -6.37 -12.21 -0.41
CA ARG A 59 -4.94 -12.22 -0.74
C ARG A 59 -4.38 -10.82 -0.52
N ILE A 60 -3.38 -10.73 0.35
CA ILE A 60 -2.69 -9.48 0.67
C ILE A 60 -1.27 -9.58 0.10
N SER A 61 -0.93 -8.68 -0.79
CA SER A 61 0.41 -8.54 -1.37
C SER A 61 1.02 -7.22 -0.92
N ILE A 62 2.25 -7.26 -0.43
CA ILE A 62 3.01 -6.09 0.02
C ILE A 62 4.25 -6.00 -0.87
N GLU A 63 4.50 -4.82 -1.42
CA GLU A 63 5.66 -4.56 -2.27
C GLU A 63 6.42 -3.35 -1.73
N ALA A 64 7.73 -3.53 -1.56
CA ALA A 64 8.65 -2.52 -1.06
C ALA A 64 10.02 -2.74 -1.73
N GLU A 65 10.70 -1.64 -2.05
CA GLU A 65 12.04 -1.67 -2.64
C GLU A 65 13.03 -1.02 -1.67
N ALA A 66 14.21 -1.61 -1.53
CA ALA A 66 15.24 -1.15 -0.62
C ALA A 66 16.62 -1.17 -1.28
N ASN A 67 17.44 -0.18 -0.95
CA ASN A 67 18.81 -0.08 -1.45
C ASN A 67 19.76 -1.01 -0.69
N GLU A 68 19.56 -1.14 0.61
CA GLU A 68 20.43 -1.90 1.50
C GLU A 68 19.68 -2.39 2.74
N ILE A 69 20.23 -3.44 3.34
CA ILE A 69 19.81 -3.95 4.64
C ILE A 69 20.59 -3.19 5.71
N LYS A 70 19.90 -2.63 6.69
CA LYS A 70 20.52 -1.93 7.81
C LYS A 70 21.30 -2.92 8.68
N PRO A 71 22.49 -2.53 9.17
CA PRO A 71 23.29 -3.40 10.01
C PRO A 71 22.57 -3.65 11.35
N PHE A 72 22.16 -4.90 11.58
CA PHE A 72 21.52 -5.29 12.83
C PHE A 72 22.58 -5.47 13.93
N GLY A 73 22.52 -4.66 15.00
CA GLY A 73 23.33 -4.86 16.20
C GLY A 73 24.83 -4.51 16.11
N ILE A 74 25.29 -3.77 15.09
CA ILE A 74 26.70 -3.35 15.04
C ILE A 74 26.89 -2.09 15.88
N ILE A 75 27.20 -2.25 17.17
CA ILE A 75 27.87 -1.21 17.97
C ILE A 75 29.23 -0.98 17.31
N ARG A 76 29.38 0.13 16.58
CA ARG A 76 30.70 0.57 16.10
C ARG A 76 31.39 1.27 17.26
N TYR A 77 32.43 0.63 17.81
CA TYR A 77 33.40 1.22 18.74
C TYR A 77 34.21 2.32 18.05
#